data_AF-A0A953Q1S1-F1
#
_entry.id   AF-A0A953Q1S1-F1
#
_cell.length_a   1.000
_cell.length_b   1.000
_cell.length_c   1.000
_cell.angle_alpha   90.00
_cell.angle_beta   90.00
_cell.angle_gamma   90.00
#
_symmetry.space_group_name_H-M   'P 1'
#
loop_
_entity.id
_entity.type
_entity.pdbx_description
1 polymer ?
#
loop_
_entity_poly.entity_id
_entity_poly.type
_entity_poly.pdbx_seq_one_letter_code
_entity_poly.pdbx_strand_id
1 'polypeptide(L)'
;MPADLKDTIEYLKLERGILRDGGYGASVHTPRKVERIFRDSISCLNLGEEVKKHPCSECKLWDYVPAEHKEEDIPCHYIPLNAQGESVASLEEKGDRSRAEEELLNWLDSTIQQLEEKLAHEESARV
;
A
#
# COMPACT_ATOMS: atom_id res chain seq x y z
N MET A 1 -17.69 9.08 -4.34
CA MET A 1 -18.80 9.12 -3.36
C MET A 1 -18.22 8.88 -1.97
N PRO A 2 -18.84 9.33 -0.86
CA PRO A 2 -18.29 9.10 0.48
C PRO A 2 -18.12 7.62 0.83
N ALA A 3 -18.88 6.72 0.18
CA ALA A 3 -18.67 5.27 0.28
C ALA A 3 -17.30 4.83 -0.27
N ASP A 4 -16.88 5.31 -1.45
CA ASP A 4 -15.58 4.97 -2.03
C ASP A 4 -14.42 5.44 -1.13
N LEU A 5 -14.59 6.59 -0.49
CA LEU A 5 -13.61 7.16 0.43
C LEU A 5 -13.49 6.32 1.71
N LYS A 6 -14.63 5.92 2.29
CA LYS A 6 -14.67 4.98 3.44
C LYS A 6 -14.01 3.65 3.11
N ASP A 7 -14.34 3.05 1.96
CA ASP A 7 -13.75 1.78 1.52
C ASP A 7 -12.23 1.89 1.35
N THR A 8 -11.74 3.03 0.83
CA THR A 8 -10.31 3.29 0.66
C THR A 8 -9.61 3.43 2.02
N ILE A 9 -10.23 4.15 2.96
CA ILE A 9 -9.70 4.30 4.33
C ILE A 9 -9.58 2.94 5.03
N GLU A 10 -10.63 2.11 4.96
CA GLU A 10 -10.62 0.79 5.59
C GLU A 10 -9.59 -0.15 4.94
N TYR A 11 -9.43 -0.08 3.62
CA TYR A 11 -8.36 -0.80 2.90
C TYR A 11 -6.96 -0.38 3.41
N LEU A 12 -6.70 0.93 3.52
CA LEU A 12 -5.40 1.42 3.99
C LEU A 12 -5.16 1.10 5.48
N LYS A 13 -6.20 1.11 6.31
CA LYS A 13 -6.11 0.67 7.72
C LYS A 13 -5.77 -0.80 7.85
N LEU A 14 -6.31 -1.65 6.97
CA LEU A 14 -5.96 -3.07 6.90
C LEU A 14 -4.47 -3.24 6.57
N GLU A 15 -3.98 -2.55 5.53
CA GLU A 15 -2.55 -2.56 5.17
C GLU A 15 -1.66 -2.12 6.33
N ARG A 16 -2.04 -1.04 7.01
CA ARG A 16 -1.32 -0.57 8.19
C ARG A 16 -1.28 -1.60 9.30
N GLY A 17 -2.38 -2.32 9.53
CA GLY A 17 -2.44 -3.41 10.50
C GLY A 17 -1.45 -4.53 10.17
N ILE A 18 -1.44 -4.99 8.91
CA ILE A 18 -0.54 -6.03 8.42
C ILE A 18 0.93 -5.62 8.62
N LEU A 19 1.27 -4.38 8.28
CA LEU A 19 2.61 -3.85 8.45
C LEU A 19 3.03 -3.82 9.93
N ARG A 20 2.14 -3.34 10.82
CA ARG A 20 2.42 -3.24 12.26
C ARG A 20 2.52 -4.60 12.96
N ASP A 21 1.77 -5.58 12.49
CA ASP A 21 1.79 -6.95 13.05
C ASP A 21 2.99 -7.76 12.55
N GLY A 22 3.88 -7.16 11.76
CA GLY A 22 5.05 -7.82 11.18
C GLY A 22 4.69 -8.78 10.05
N GLY A 23 3.56 -8.55 9.37
CA GLY A 23 3.05 -9.40 8.28
C GLY A 23 3.99 -9.53 7.08
N TYR A 24 4.95 -8.61 6.95
CA TYR A 24 6.02 -8.67 5.95
C TYR A 24 7.34 -9.23 6.51
N GLY A 25 7.38 -9.64 7.78
CA GLY A 25 8.55 -10.29 8.38
C GLY A 25 8.76 -11.71 7.85
N ALA A 26 9.99 -12.23 7.98
CA ALA A 26 10.29 -13.62 7.62
C ALA A 26 9.40 -14.58 8.44
N SER A 27 8.51 -15.29 7.75
CA SER A 27 7.67 -16.31 8.39
C SER A 27 8.55 -17.37 9.05
N VAL A 28 8.27 -17.71 10.32
CA VAL A 28 8.97 -18.78 11.05
C VAL A 28 8.86 -20.15 10.35
N HIS A 29 7.83 -20.32 9.50
CA HIS A 29 7.62 -21.53 8.70
C HIS A 29 8.36 -21.50 7.35
N THR A 30 8.70 -20.31 6.84
CA THR A 30 9.45 -20.14 5.57
C THR A 30 10.53 -19.06 5.70
N PRO A 31 11.64 -19.34 6.42
CA PRO A 31 12.65 -18.33 6.76
C PRO A 31 13.39 -17.71 5.56
N ARG A 32 13.22 -18.27 4.35
CA ARG A 32 13.94 -17.86 3.13
C ARG A 32 13.09 -17.04 2.16
N LYS A 33 11.78 -16.89 2.39
CA LYS A 33 10.93 -16.09 1.51
C LYS A 33 10.74 -14.71 2.15
N VAL A 34 11.37 -13.71 1.55
CA VAL A 34 11.13 -12.31 1.89
C VAL A 34 9.75 -11.97 1.30
N GLU A 35 8.78 -11.66 2.16
CA GLU A 35 7.45 -11.25 1.73
C GLU A 35 7.55 -9.93 0.93
N ARG A 36 6.87 -9.84 -0.20
CA ARG A 36 6.84 -8.61 -1.00
C ARG A 36 5.77 -7.68 -0.44
N ILE A 37 6.18 -6.48 -0.03
CA ILE A 37 5.28 -5.44 0.51
C ILE A 37 4.13 -5.19 -0.48
N PHE A 38 2.89 -5.09 0.01
CA PHE A 38 1.66 -5.08 -0.79
C PHE A 38 1.37 -6.35 -1.61
N ARG A 39 2.32 -6.88 -2.38
CA ARG A 39 2.05 -8.00 -3.31
C ARG A 39 1.66 -9.28 -2.59
N ASP A 40 2.29 -9.55 -1.46
CA ASP A 40 1.98 -10.72 -0.64
C ASP A 40 1.03 -10.36 0.54
N SER A 41 0.39 -9.19 0.49
CA SER A 41 -0.67 -8.80 1.43
C SER A 41 -1.98 -9.55 1.16
N ILE A 42 -2.74 -9.83 2.23
CA ILE A 42 -4.11 -10.34 2.14
C ILE A 42 -5.08 -9.39 1.43
N SER A 43 -4.72 -8.12 1.28
CA SER A 43 -5.53 -7.15 0.52
C SER A 43 -5.26 -7.18 -0.99
N CYS A 44 -4.19 -7.86 -1.43
CA CYS A 44 -3.82 -7.93 -2.84
C CYS A 44 -4.77 -8.84 -3.61
N LEU A 45 -5.34 -8.33 -4.71
CA LEU A 45 -6.17 -9.12 -5.62
C LEU A 45 -5.43 -10.29 -6.28
N ASN A 46 -4.09 -10.25 -6.26
CA ASN A 46 -3.22 -11.27 -6.86
C ASN A 46 -2.39 -12.03 -5.81
N LEU A 47 -2.83 -12.06 -4.54
CA LEU A 47 -2.18 -12.84 -3.49
C LEU A 47 -2.06 -14.31 -3.87
N GLY A 48 -0.87 -14.91 -3.67
CA GLY A 48 -0.63 -16.33 -3.93
C GLY A 48 -0.55 -16.68 -5.42
N GLU A 49 -0.72 -15.71 -6.30
CA GLU A 49 -0.62 -15.91 -7.75
C GLU A 49 0.81 -15.66 -8.23
N GLU A 50 1.37 -16.60 -8.98
CA GLU A 50 2.69 -16.44 -9.61
C GLU A 50 2.64 -15.48 -10.80
N VAL A 51 1.50 -15.45 -11.51
CA VAL A 51 1.25 -14.57 -12.65
C VAL A 51 0.04 -13.70 -12.34
N LYS A 52 0.11 -12.41 -12.67
CA LYS A 52 -1.00 -11.46 -12.52
C LYS A 52 -2.27 -11.97 -13.24
N LYS A 53 -3.32 -12.28 -12.47
CA LYS A 53 -4.64 -12.69 -12.97
C LYS A 53 -5.66 -11.56 -12.96
N HIS A 54 -5.53 -10.64 -12.01
CA HIS A 54 -6.38 -9.46 -11.85
C HIS A 54 -5.62 -8.19 -12.21
N PRO A 55 -6.24 -7.26 -12.96
CA PRO A 55 -5.61 -6.00 -13.28
C PRO A 55 -5.44 -5.15 -12.02
N CYS A 56 -4.24 -4.62 -11.78
CA CYS A 56 -3.97 -3.78 -10.62
C CYS A 56 -4.79 -2.48 -10.63
N SER A 57 -5.38 -2.10 -11.77
CA SER A 57 -6.30 -0.97 -11.89
C SER A 57 -7.60 -1.12 -11.11
N GLU A 58 -7.94 -2.33 -10.67
CA GLU A 58 -9.09 -2.58 -9.79
C GLU A 58 -8.74 -2.45 -8.30
N CYS A 59 -7.45 -2.32 -7.95
CA CYS A 59 -6.99 -2.14 -6.58
C CYS A 59 -7.10 -0.68 -6.15
N LYS A 60 -7.45 -0.43 -4.88
CA LYS A 60 -7.52 0.91 -4.29
C LYS A 60 -6.18 1.65 -4.27
N LEU A 61 -5.06 0.93 -4.35
CA LEU A 61 -3.72 1.52 -4.43
C LEU A 61 -3.41 2.13 -5.81
N TRP A 62 -4.18 1.79 -6.85
CA TRP A 62 -3.89 2.20 -8.23
C TRP A 62 -3.81 3.71 -8.42
N ASP A 63 -4.63 4.46 -7.69
CA ASP A 63 -4.68 5.91 -7.80
C ASP A 63 -3.41 6.60 -7.25
N TYR A 64 -2.63 5.89 -6.43
CA TYR A 64 -1.36 6.36 -5.88
C TYR A 64 -0.14 5.96 -6.72
N VAL A 65 -0.34 5.11 -7.73
CA VAL A 65 0.74 4.67 -8.62
C VAL A 65 1.04 5.76 -9.65
N PRO A 66 2.31 6.22 -9.75
CA PRO A 66 2.72 7.17 -10.79
C PRO A 66 2.46 6.62 -12.18
N ALA A 67 2.08 7.49 -13.13
CA ALA A 67 1.70 7.07 -14.47
C ALA A 67 2.81 6.27 -15.19
N GLU A 68 4.07 6.65 -15.00
CA GLU A 68 5.23 5.95 -15.58
C GLU A 68 5.42 4.52 -15.06
N HIS A 69 4.87 4.17 -13.90
CA HIS A 69 5.06 2.86 -13.27
C HIS A 69 3.81 1.97 -13.34
N LYS A 70 2.78 2.39 -14.06
CA LYS A 70 1.52 1.62 -14.20
C LYS A 70 1.67 0.32 -15.01
N GLU A 71 2.69 0.24 -15.85
CA GLU A 71 2.98 -0.93 -16.68
C GLU A 71 3.95 -1.93 -16.04
N GLU A 72 4.47 -1.62 -14.85
CA GLU A 72 5.36 -2.49 -14.09
C GLU A 72 4.65 -3.79 -13.63
N ASP A 73 5.43 -4.82 -13.31
CA ASP A 73 4.87 -6.10 -12.84
C ASP A 73 4.18 -5.95 -11.47
N ILE A 74 4.76 -5.11 -10.60
CA ILE A 74 4.20 -4.78 -9.29
C ILE A 74 4.11 -3.25 -9.13
N PRO A 75 3.10 -2.59 -9.75
CA PRO A 75 3.00 -1.13 -9.78
C PRO A 75 2.91 -0.47 -8.40
N CYS A 76 2.28 -1.15 -7.42
CA CYS A 76 2.12 -0.61 -6.07
C CYS A 76 3.46 -0.45 -5.31
N HIS A 77 4.54 -1.09 -5.74
CA HIS A 77 5.87 -0.87 -5.14
C HIS A 77 6.46 0.50 -5.49
N TYR A 78 5.92 1.17 -6.50
CA TYR A 78 6.39 2.47 -6.99
C TYR A 78 5.59 3.65 -6.44
N ILE A 79 4.68 3.42 -5.49
CA ILE A 79 3.98 4.49 -4.79
C ILE A 79 5.01 5.35 -4.05
N PRO A 80 5.03 6.67 -4.28
CA PRO A 80 5.90 7.58 -3.53
C PRO A 80 5.43 7.65 -2.06
N LEU A 81 6.32 7.26 -1.15
CA LEU A 81 6.05 7.21 0.29
C LEU A 81 6.37 8.54 0.97
N ASN A 82 7.31 9.30 0.42
CA ASN A 82 7.78 10.55 1.03
C ASN A 82 8.06 11.67 0.02
N ALA A 83 8.42 12.84 0.53
CA ALA A 83 8.68 14.04 -0.26
C ALA A 83 9.88 13.92 -1.22
N GLN A 84 10.77 12.94 -0.98
CA GLN A 84 11.91 12.64 -1.83
C GLN A 84 11.51 11.75 -3.02
N GLY A 85 10.26 11.28 -3.06
CA GLY A 85 9.76 10.37 -4.09
C GLY A 85 10.24 8.94 -3.90
N GLU A 86 10.75 8.59 -2.71
CA GLU A 86 11.18 7.21 -2.44
C GLU A 86 9.96 6.29 -2.37
N SER A 87 10.10 5.13 -2.98
CA SER A 87 9.11 4.07 -3.03
C SER A 87 9.67 2.78 -2.41
N VAL A 88 8.79 1.81 -2.15
CA VAL A 88 9.20 0.47 -1.71
C VAL A 88 10.27 -0.10 -2.64
N ALA A 89 10.05 -0.06 -3.96
CA ALA A 89 11.01 -0.54 -4.94
C ALA A 89 12.38 0.13 -4.78
N SER A 90 12.40 1.47 -4.67
CA SER A 90 13.66 2.23 -4.58
C SER A 90 14.43 2.00 -3.26
N LEU A 91 13.72 1.69 -2.17
CA LEU A 91 14.31 1.46 -0.85
C LEU A 91 14.81 0.02 -0.72
N GLU A 92 14.04 -0.95 -1.23
CA GLU A 92 14.45 -2.36 -1.27
C GLU A 92 15.62 -2.60 -2.22
N GLU A 93 15.71 -1.87 -3.35
CA GLU A 93 16.88 -1.93 -4.24
C GLU A 93 18.17 -1.51 -3.53
N LYS A 94 18.08 -0.56 -2.58
CA LYS A 94 19.20 -0.13 -1.72
C LYS A 94 19.48 -1.10 -0.56
N GLY A 95 18.67 -2.16 -0.41
CA GLY A 95 18.74 -3.10 0.70
C GLY A 95 18.18 -2.56 2.03
N ASP A 96 17.44 -1.45 1.98
CA ASP A 96 16.99 -0.73 3.18
C ASP A 96 15.51 -1.03 3.49
N ARG A 97 15.23 -2.32 3.74
CA ARG A 97 13.86 -2.80 3.98
C ARG A 97 13.23 -2.18 5.23
N SER A 98 13.99 -2.04 6.31
CA SER A 98 13.48 -1.41 7.53
C SER A 98 13.01 0.01 7.28
N ARG A 99 13.74 0.77 6.45
CA ARG A 99 13.29 2.09 6.01
C ARG A 99 12.10 2.02 5.06
N ALA A 100 12.03 1.04 4.16
CA ALA A 100 10.84 0.83 3.33
C ALA A 100 9.57 0.63 4.18
N GLU A 101 9.66 -0.17 5.25
CA GLU A 101 8.56 -0.39 6.19
C GLU A 101 8.23 0.87 7.02
N GLU A 102 9.23 1.61 7.48
CA GLU A 102 9.05 2.88 8.22
C GLU A 102 8.38 3.96 7.35
N GLU A 103 8.91 4.22 6.16
CA GLU A 103 8.38 5.20 5.23
C GLU A 103 6.97 4.80 4.77
N LEU A 104 6.70 3.50 4.59
CA LEU A 104 5.37 3.02 4.28
C LEU A 104 4.39 3.25 5.43
N LEU A 105 4.80 3.00 6.67
CA LEU A 105 3.96 3.25 7.84
C LEU A 105 3.60 4.73 7.95
N ASN A 106 4.58 5.61 7.80
CA ASN A 106 4.40 7.06 7.82
C ASN A 106 3.47 7.53 6.70
N TRP A 107 3.63 6.97 5.50
CA TRP A 107 2.76 7.25 4.36
C TRP A 107 1.32 6.79 4.62
N LEU A 108 1.12 5.58 5.16
CA LEU A 108 -0.19 5.05 5.50
C LEU A 108 -0.89 5.92 6.55
N ASP A 109 -0.21 6.28 7.63
CA ASP A 109 -0.77 7.12 8.69
C ASP A 109 -1.16 8.51 8.16
N SER A 110 -0.28 9.15 7.41
CA SER A 110 -0.53 10.48 6.83
C SER A 110 -1.67 10.45 5.81
N THR A 111 -1.72 9.43 4.96
CA THR A 111 -2.75 9.28 3.92
C THR A 111 -4.11 8.98 4.53
N ILE A 112 -4.18 8.07 5.51
CA ILE A 112 -5.42 7.77 6.24
C ILE A 112 -5.96 9.04 6.89
N GLN A 113 -5.11 9.80 7.60
CA GLN A 113 -5.53 11.04 8.24
C GLN A 113 -6.12 12.04 7.23
N GLN A 114 -5.46 12.27 6.11
CA GLN A 114 -5.95 13.18 5.06
C GLN A 114 -7.30 12.74 4.48
N LEU A 115 -7.49 11.43 4.27
CA LEU A 115 -8.75 10.89 3.75
C LEU A 115 -9.87 10.99 4.79
N GLU A 116 -9.58 10.77 6.08
CA GLU A 116 -10.54 10.93 7.18
C GLU A 116 -10.97 12.39 7.35
N GLU A 117 -10.04 13.34 7.26
CA GLU A 117 -10.34 14.78 7.25
C GLU A 117 -11.22 15.17 6.06
N LYS A 118 -10.89 14.67 4.86
CA LYS A 118 -11.69 14.87 3.65
C LYS A 118 -13.10 14.30 3.81
N LEU A 119 -13.23 13.11 4.40
CA LEU A 119 -14.50 12.47 4.65
C LEU A 119 -15.37 13.29 5.60
N ALA A 120 -14.80 13.75 6.71
CA ALA A 120 -15.50 14.61 7.68
C ALA A 120 -15.98 15.93 7.04
N HIS A 121 -15.16 16.52 6.16
CA HIS A 121 -15.54 17.72 5.41
C HIS A 121 -16.68 17.44 4.43
N GLU A 122 -16.63 16.35 3.66
CA GLU A 122 -17.70 15.96 2.73
C GLU A 122 -19.02 15.66 3.43
N GLU A 123 -18.97 15.01 4.61
CA GLU A 123 -20.15 14.75 5.43
C GLU A 123 -20.75 16.04 6.01
N SER A 124 -19.90 16.97 6.48
CA SER A 124 -20.34 18.27 7.02
C SER A 124 -20.95 19.17 5.94
N ALA A 125 -20.44 19.12 4.71
CA ALA A 125 -20.95 19.90 3.58
C ALA A 125 -22.31 19.39 3.04
N ARG A 126 -22.75 18.20 3.46
CA ARG A 126 -24.01 17.58 3.05
C ARG A 126 -25.17 17.86 4.02
N VAL A 127 -24.87 18.36 5.22
CA VAL A 127 -25.83 18.77 6.26
C VAL A 127 -26.23 20.22 6.05
#